data_AF-A0A349SKD7-F1
#
_entry.id   AF-A0A349SKD7-F1
#
_cell.length_a   1.000
_cell.length_b   1.000
_cell.length_c   1.000
_cell.angle_alpha   90.00
_cell.angle_beta   90.00
_cell.angle_gamma   90.00
#
_symmetry.space_group_name_H-M   'P 1'
#
loop_
_entity.id
_entity.type
_entity.pdbx_description
1 polymer ?
#
loop_
_entity_poly.entity_id
_entity_poly.type
_entity_poly.pdbx_seq_one_letter_code
_entity_poly.pdbx_strand_id
1 'polypeptide(L)'
;TMQRNWIGRSEGVELQFEIEGGEPLEVYTTRPDTLMGVSYVAVAAQHPLAKQAAAENTAIAAFIEDCSHNKVAEADMATMEKKGIFTGLMAKHPISGKQVPVWVANFVLMDYGSGAVMAVPAHDQRDFEFAQQYDLPIQQVITARNGEEIDLTTAAFTEKGTLI
;
A
#
# COMPACT_ATOMS: atom_id res chain seq x y z
N THR A 1 6.84 -13.84 24.22
CA THR A 1 5.76 -14.83 24.36
C THR A 1 4.95 -14.84 23.09
N MET A 2 4.75 -16.00 22.46
CA MET A 2 3.91 -16.16 21.24
C MET A 2 2.52 -15.52 21.40
N GLN A 3 2.01 -15.45 22.64
CA GLN A 3 0.77 -14.75 22.98
C GLN A 3 0.76 -13.24 22.69
N ARG A 4 1.91 -12.53 22.72
CA ARG A 4 1.95 -11.09 22.35
C ARG A 4 1.87 -10.89 20.84
N ASN A 5 2.50 -11.75 20.07
CA ASN A 5 2.40 -11.73 18.60
C ASN A 5 1.00 -12.12 18.12
N TRP A 6 0.28 -12.94 18.89
CA TRP A 6 -1.08 -13.38 18.56
C TRP A 6 -2.17 -12.34 18.83
N ILE A 7 -1.97 -11.44 19.81
CA ILE A 7 -2.93 -10.36 20.11
C ILE A 7 -2.68 -9.13 19.23
N GLY A 8 -1.47 -8.97 18.66
CA GLY A 8 -1.20 -8.06 17.53
C GLY A 8 -1.78 -6.65 17.65
N ARG A 9 -1.88 -6.10 18.87
CA ARG A 9 -2.58 -4.84 19.11
C ARG A 9 -1.65 -3.69 18.71
N SER A 10 -1.68 -3.33 17.44
CA SER A 10 -1.02 -2.14 16.91
C SER A 10 -1.92 -0.92 17.11
N GLU A 11 -1.39 0.16 17.68
CA GLU A 11 -2.01 1.48 17.61
C GLU A 11 -1.65 2.10 16.26
N GLY A 12 -2.63 2.75 15.63
CA GLY A 12 -2.49 3.31 14.29
C GLY A 12 -3.53 4.38 14.04
N VAL A 13 -3.54 4.90 12.81
CA VAL A 13 -4.39 6.01 12.39
C VAL A 13 -5.17 5.60 11.14
N GLU A 14 -6.45 5.95 11.14
CA GLU A 14 -7.29 5.93 9.94
C GLU A 14 -7.15 7.25 9.19
N LEU A 15 -6.95 7.15 7.88
CA LEU A 15 -6.75 8.26 6.96
C LEU A 15 -7.75 8.11 5.81
N GLN A 16 -8.22 9.23 5.27
CA GLN A 16 -9.08 9.26 4.09
C GLN A 16 -8.35 9.93 2.93
N PHE A 17 -8.29 9.25 1.80
CA PHE A 17 -7.83 9.81 0.53
C PHE A 17 -9.05 10.11 -0.34
N GLU A 18 -9.21 11.35 -0.80
CA GLU A 18 -10.35 11.70 -1.66
C GLU A 18 -10.21 11.02 -3.02
N ILE A 19 -11.27 10.37 -3.50
CA ILE A 19 -11.34 9.80 -4.85
C ILE A 19 -12.24 10.70 -5.68
N GLU A 20 -11.79 11.09 -6.87
CA GLU A 20 -12.61 11.92 -7.76
C GLU A 20 -13.87 11.15 -8.19
N GLY A 21 -15.05 11.74 -7.95
CA GLY A 21 -16.33 11.17 -8.36
C GLY A 21 -16.82 9.96 -7.54
N GLY A 22 -16.23 9.70 -6.37
CA GLY A 22 -16.61 8.58 -5.51
C GLY A 22 -16.48 8.87 -4.01
N GLU A 23 -16.74 7.85 -3.19
CA GLU A 23 -16.50 7.91 -1.75
C GLU A 23 -14.99 7.93 -1.44
N PRO A 24 -14.56 8.59 -0.35
CA PRO A 24 -13.17 8.58 0.08
C PRO A 24 -12.65 7.16 0.34
N LEU A 25 -11.40 6.92 -0.02
CA LEU A 25 -10.71 5.68 0.31
C LEU A 25 -10.15 5.75 1.74
N GLU A 26 -10.74 4.96 2.63
CA GLU A 26 -10.23 4.79 3.98
C GLU A 26 -9.01 3.86 4.00
N VAL A 27 -7.99 4.24 4.74
CA VAL A 27 -6.74 3.48 4.91
C VAL A 27 -6.37 3.49 6.39
N TYR A 28 -5.97 2.33 6.92
CA TYR A 28 -5.37 2.23 8.24
C TYR A 28 -3.84 2.08 8.14
N THR A 29 -3.09 2.83 8.97
CA THR A 29 -1.64 2.70 9.05
C THR A 29 -1.12 2.73 10.49
N THR A 30 -0.10 1.92 10.76
CA THR A 30 0.68 1.94 12.00
C THR A 30 1.94 2.82 11.88
N ARG A 31 2.15 3.41 10.70
CA ARG A 31 3.25 4.33 10.36
C ARG A 31 2.71 5.69 9.88
N PRO A 32 1.89 6.41 10.67
CA PRO A 32 1.44 7.74 10.27
C PRO A 32 2.61 8.72 10.08
N ASP A 33 3.77 8.43 10.70
CA ASP A 33 5.01 9.18 10.51
C ASP A 33 5.50 9.21 9.06
N THR A 34 5.10 8.24 8.22
CA THR A 34 5.56 8.12 6.84
C THR A 34 4.57 8.65 5.80
N LEU A 35 3.44 9.23 6.22
CA LEU A 35 2.36 9.66 5.33
C LEU A 35 2.85 10.53 4.17
N MET A 36 3.76 11.47 4.42
CA MET A 36 4.25 12.38 3.37
C MET A 36 5.07 11.70 2.27
N GLY A 37 5.46 10.43 2.45
CA GLY A 37 6.18 9.61 1.47
C GLY A 37 5.26 8.68 0.66
N VAL A 38 3.94 8.81 0.81
CA VAL A 38 2.98 8.03 0.03
C VAL A 38 3.09 8.36 -1.45
N SER A 39 3.35 7.35 -2.27
CA SER A 39 3.46 7.50 -3.73
C SER A 39 2.36 6.81 -4.52
N TYR A 40 1.65 5.86 -3.90
CA TYR A 40 0.44 5.23 -4.43
C TYR A 40 -0.44 4.72 -3.29
N VAL A 41 -1.67 4.37 -3.59
CA VAL A 41 -2.55 3.60 -2.69
C VAL A 41 -2.91 2.29 -3.37
N ALA A 42 -3.07 1.22 -2.60
CA ALA A 42 -3.42 -0.09 -3.12
C ALA A 42 -4.65 -0.66 -2.41
N VAL A 43 -5.52 -1.31 -3.18
CA VAL A 43 -6.74 -1.95 -2.71
C VAL A 43 -6.72 -3.44 -3.00
N ALA A 44 -7.41 -4.21 -2.16
CA ALA A 44 -7.63 -5.64 -2.39
C ALA A 44 -8.44 -5.88 -3.67
N ALA A 45 -8.25 -7.05 -4.30
CA ALA A 45 -9.00 -7.44 -5.50
C ALA A 45 -10.53 -7.45 -5.28
N GLN A 46 -10.99 -7.70 -4.05
CA GLN A 46 -12.41 -7.73 -3.71
C GLN A 46 -12.98 -6.35 -3.33
N HIS A 47 -12.14 -5.31 -3.24
CA HIS A 47 -12.54 -3.98 -2.80
C HIS A 47 -13.56 -3.33 -3.78
N PRO A 48 -14.54 -2.54 -3.31
CA PRO A 48 -15.53 -1.89 -4.17
C PRO A 48 -14.92 -1.06 -5.31
N LEU A 49 -13.85 -0.29 -5.05
CA LEU A 49 -13.14 0.47 -6.09
C LEU A 49 -12.53 -0.44 -7.17
N ALA A 50 -12.01 -1.61 -6.80
CA ALA A 50 -11.47 -2.57 -7.77
C ALA A 50 -12.59 -3.08 -8.68
N LYS A 51 -13.76 -3.40 -8.11
CA LYS A 51 -14.94 -3.84 -8.87
C LYS A 51 -15.48 -2.75 -9.79
N GLN A 52 -15.50 -1.49 -9.32
CA GLN A 52 -15.88 -0.34 -10.14
C GLN A 52 -14.94 -0.21 -11.35
N ALA A 53 -13.62 -0.21 -11.12
CA ALA A 53 -12.64 -0.12 -12.21
C ALA A 53 -12.74 -1.30 -13.19
N ALA A 54 -13.02 -2.51 -12.68
CA ALA A 54 -13.22 -3.71 -13.50
C ALA A 54 -14.47 -3.66 -14.38
N ALA A 55 -15.51 -2.92 -13.99
CA ALA A 55 -16.72 -2.76 -14.79
C ALA A 55 -16.45 -2.04 -16.13
N GLU A 56 -15.40 -1.21 -16.17
CA GLU A 56 -15.01 -0.43 -17.35
C GLU A 56 -13.76 -0.98 -18.06
N ASN A 57 -13.06 -1.94 -17.45
CA ASN A 57 -11.80 -2.46 -17.98
C ASN A 57 -11.66 -3.98 -17.78
N THR A 58 -11.67 -4.72 -18.90
CA THR A 58 -11.58 -6.19 -18.92
C THR A 58 -10.24 -6.72 -18.40
N ALA A 59 -9.15 -5.97 -18.53
CA ALA A 59 -7.85 -6.38 -18.01
C ALA A 59 -7.84 -6.36 -16.46
N ILE A 60 -8.50 -5.36 -15.86
CA ILE A 60 -8.67 -5.30 -14.40
C ILE A 60 -9.58 -6.43 -13.94
N ALA A 61 -10.69 -6.69 -14.66
CA ALA A 61 -11.57 -7.82 -14.34
C ALA A 61 -10.83 -9.16 -14.37
N ALA A 62 -9.98 -9.39 -15.39
CA ALA A 62 -9.16 -10.60 -15.48
C ALA A 62 -8.13 -10.70 -14.35
N PHE A 63 -7.51 -9.58 -13.96
CA PHE A 63 -6.57 -9.54 -12.84
C PHE A 63 -7.24 -9.86 -11.49
N ILE A 64 -8.42 -9.31 -11.24
CA ILE A 64 -9.21 -9.61 -10.04
C ILE A 64 -9.57 -11.10 -9.98
N GLU A 65 -9.95 -11.68 -11.12
CA GLU A 65 -10.26 -13.11 -11.20
C GLU A 65 -9.03 -13.98 -10.98
N ASP A 66 -7.86 -13.62 -11.53
CA ASP A 66 -6.60 -14.33 -11.24
C ASP A 66 -6.24 -14.28 -9.74
N CYS A 67 -6.49 -13.14 -9.09
CA CYS A 67 -6.30 -13.01 -7.65
C CYS A 67 -7.24 -13.91 -6.83
N SER A 68 -8.46 -14.20 -7.32
CA SER A 68 -9.43 -15.04 -6.61
C SER A 68 -9.05 -16.53 -6.62
N HIS A 69 -8.31 -16.96 -7.64
CA HIS A 69 -7.80 -18.32 -7.79
C HIS A 69 -6.53 -18.57 -6.98
N ASN A 70 -5.76 -17.52 -6.71
CA ASN A 70 -4.57 -17.57 -5.87
C ASN A 70 -4.94 -17.51 -4.39
N LYS A 71 -5.36 -18.64 -3.83
CA LYS A 71 -5.51 -18.82 -2.38
C LYS A 71 -4.15 -18.98 -1.72
N VAL A 72 -3.44 -17.88 -1.56
CA VAL A 72 -2.18 -17.84 -0.83
C VAL A 72 -2.51 -17.75 0.65
N ALA A 73 -1.98 -18.65 1.48
CA ALA A 73 -2.09 -18.51 2.93
C ALA A 73 -1.35 -17.22 3.35
N GLU A 74 -1.81 -16.52 4.37
CA GLU A 74 -1.15 -15.29 4.85
C GLU A 74 0.36 -15.46 5.09
N ALA A 75 0.76 -16.66 5.55
CA ALA A 75 2.16 -17.02 5.78
C ALA A 75 3.02 -17.01 4.51
N ASP A 76 2.43 -17.27 3.35
CA ASP A 76 3.12 -17.35 2.05
C ASP A 76 3.09 -16.00 1.30
N MET A 77 2.36 -15.00 1.82
CA MET A 77 2.26 -13.68 1.18
C MET A 77 3.58 -12.91 1.20
N ALA A 78 4.47 -13.20 2.15
CA ALA A 78 5.77 -12.56 2.20
C ALA A 78 6.62 -12.91 0.97
N THR A 79 6.57 -14.17 0.51
CA THR A 79 7.41 -14.69 -0.58
C THR A 79 6.73 -14.66 -1.95
N MET A 80 5.43 -14.40 -2.02
CA MET A 80 4.72 -14.27 -3.29
C MET A 80 5.23 -13.08 -4.11
N GLU A 81 5.22 -13.22 -5.43
CA GLU A 81 5.46 -12.09 -6.35
C GLU A 81 4.37 -11.03 -6.17
N LYS A 82 4.78 -9.77 -6.00
CA LYS A 82 3.88 -8.63 -5.78
C LYS A 82 3.34 -8.14 -7.12
N LYS A 83 2.13 -8.56 -7.46
CA LYS A 83 1.48 -8.20 -8.73
C LYS A 83 0.38 -7.18 -8.50
N GLY A 84 0.19 -6.30 -9.48
CA GLY A 84 -0.89 -5.33 -9.43
C GLY A 84 -1.23 -4.74 -10.79
N ILE A 85 -2.34 -4.04 -10.83
CA ILE A 85 -2.82 -3.32 -12.01
C ILE A 85 -3.33 -1.94 -11.62
N PHE A 86 -2.92 -0.92 -12.38
CA PHE A 86 -3.41 0.44 -12.20
C PHE A 86 -4.90 0.50 -12.56
N THR A 87 -5.69 1.11 -11.68
CA THR A 87 -7.15 1.17 -11.85
C THR A 87 -7.62 2.21 -12.87
N GLY A 88 -6.75 3.15 -13.24
CA GLY A 88 -7.15 4.38 -13.94
C GLY A 88 -7.61 5.49 -12.99
N LEU A 89 -7.82 5.19 -11.70
CA LEU A 89 -8.26 6.14 -10.68
C LEU A 89 -7.07 6.78 -9.97
N MET A 90 -7.27 8.03 -9.56
CA MET A 90 -6.32 8.78 -8.74
C MET A 90 -6.96 9.11 -7.38
N ALA A 91 -6.16 9.03 -6.33
CA ALA A 91 -6.52 9.43 -4.99
C ALA A 91 -5.76 10.69 -4.58
N LYS A 92 -6.43 11.61 -3.89
CA LYS A 92 -5.82 12.85 -3.41
C LYS A 92 -5.26 12.63 -2.02
N HIS A 93 -3.98 12.89 -1.87
CA HIS A 93 -3.29 12.80 -0.59
C HIS A 93 -3.85 13.82 0.41
N PRO A 94 -4.25 13.42 1.63
CA PRO A 94 -5.00 14.27 2.57
C PRO A 94 -4.26 15.52 3.06
N ILE A 95 -2.93 15.43 3.20
CA ILE A 95 -2.09 16.55 3.65
C ILE A 95 -1.49 17.35 2.50
N SER A 96 -0.79 16.69 1.57
CA SER A 96 -0.08 17.38 0.48
C SER A 96 -0.99 17.83 -0.68
N GLY A 97 -2.20 17.26 -0.81
CA GLY A 97 -3.10 17.51 -1.93
C GLY A 97 -2.66 16.93 -3.27
N LYS A 98 -1.53 16.22 -3.33
CA LYS A 98 -1.03 15.58 -4.55
C LYS A 98 -1.92 14.39 -4.95
N GLN A 99 -2.04 14.16 -6.25
CA GLN A 99 -2.70 12.96 -6.78
C GLN A 99 -1.72 11.79 -6.76
N VAL A 100 -2.15 10.65 -6.23
CA VAL A 100 -1.42 9.38 -6.23
C VAL A 100 -2.27 8.29 -6.91
N PRO A 101 -1.69 7.39 -7.71
CA PRO A 101 -2.44 6.37 -8.42
C PRO A 101 -3.03 5.32 -7.47
N VAL A 102 -4.24 4.84 -7.81
CA VAL A 102 -4.89 3.72 -7.12
C VAL A 102 -4.61 2.42 -7.87
N TRP A 103 -4.06 1.43 -7.17
CA TRP A 103 -3.73 0.11 -7.71
C TRP A 103 -4.58 -0.98 -7.09
N VAL A 104 -4.91 -2.02 -7.86
CA VAL A 104 -5.33 -3.30 -7.29
C VAL A 104 -4.08 -4.14 -7.10
N ALA A 105 -3.87 -4.70 -5.92
CA ALA A 105 -2.67 -5.47 -5.62
C ALA A 105 -2.99 -6.82 -4.96
N ASN A 106 -2.26 -7.87 -5.34
CA ASN A 106 -2.50 -9.24 -4.87
C ASN A 106 -2.06 -9.50 -3.42
N PHE A 107 -1.34 -8.55 -2.81
CA PHE A 107 -0.85 -8.64 -1.44
C PHE A 107 -1.64 -7.77 -0.44
N VAL A 108 -2.70 -7.11 -0.90
CA VAL A 108 -3.64 -6.37 -0.03
C VAL A 108 -4.85 -7.26 0.24
N LEU A 109 -5.15 -7.48 1.52
CA LEU A 109 -6.25 -8.35 1.95
C LEU A 109 -7.46 -7.54 2.34
N MET A 110 -8.64 -7.96 1.88
CA MET A 110 -9.91 -7.31 2.23
C MET A 110 -10.22 -7.40 3.73
N ASP A 111 -9.83 -8.49 4.38
CA ASP A 111 -10.11 -8.75 5.80
C ASP A 111 -9.16 -7.99 6.75
N TYR A 112 -8.18 -7.25 6.20
CA TYR A 112 -7.23 -6.47 6.99
C TYR A 112 -7.51 -4.96 6.85
N GLY A 113 -7.97 -4.33 7.94
CA GLY A 113 -8.36 -2.92 7.93
C GLY A 113 -9.57 -2.65 7.04
N SER A 114 -9.45 -1.66 6.16
CA SER A 114 -10.48 -1.29 5.16
C SER A 114 -10.36 -2.06 3.84
N GLY A 115 -9.42 -3.00 3.73
CA GLY A 115 -9.07 -3.62 2.45
C GLY A 115 -8.28 -2.70 1.52
N ALA A 116 -7.68 -1.63 2.07
CA ALA A 116 -6.85 -0.67 1.37
C ALA A 116 -5.65 -0.23 2.22
N VAL A 117 -4.54 0.08 1.56
CA VAL A 117 -3.29 0.55 2.18
C VAL A 117 -2.75 1.78 1.47
N MET A 118 -2.13 2.68 2.23
CA MET A 118 -1.25 3.70 1.67
C MET A 118 0.12 3.04 1.49
N ALA A 119 0.74 3.26 0.34
CA ALA A 119 2.04 2.67 0.08
C ALA A 119 3.14 3.71 0.18
N VAL A 120 4.16 3.39 0.98
CA VAL A 120 5.31 4.26 1.24
C VAL A 120 6.60 3.50 0.91
N PRO A 121 6.99 3.42 -0.37
CA PRO A 121 8.08 2.55 -0.83
C PRO A 121 9.42 2.76 -0.14
N ALA A 122 9.73 3.98 0.29
CA ALA A 122 10.97 4.23 1.02
C ALA A 122 11.02 3.57 2.40
N HIS A 123 9.88 3.16 2.97
CA HIS A 123 9.74 2.76 4.37
C HIS A 123 8.91 1.49 4.62
N ASP A 124 8.42 0.81 3.58
CA ASP A 124 7.86 -0.54 3.63
C ASP A 124 8.47 -1.37 2.49
N GLN A 125 9.02 -2.54 2.83
CA GLN A 125 9.75 -3.38 1.88
C GLN A 125 8.84 -3.96 0.78
N ARG A 126 7.58 -4.25 1.08
CA ARG A 126 6.63 -4.77 0.08
C ARG A 126 6.27 -3.68 -0.91
N ASP A 127 6.07 -2.46 -0.41
CA ASP A 127 5.80 -1.30 -1.24
C ASP A 127 7.01 -0.93 -2.10
N PHE A 128 8.22 -1.10 -1.58
CA PHE A 128 9.48 -0.92 -2.31
C PHE A 128 9.59 -1.86 -3.51
N GLU A 129 9.41 -3.16 -3.27
CA GLU A 129 9.48 -4.19 -4.32
C GLU A 129 8.44 -3.93 -5.41
N PHE A 130 7.22 -3.58 -5.01
CA PHE A 130 6.17 -3.21 -5.95
C PHE A 130 6.51 -1.94 -6.72
N ALA A 131 6.97 -0.89 -6.03
CA ALA A 131 7.32 0.37 -6.67
C ALA A 131 8.48 0.22 -7.67
N GLN A 132 9.48 -0.61 -7.37
CA GLN A 132 10.55 -0.92 -8.32
C GLN A 132 10.01 -1.67 -9.55
N GLN A 133 9.12 -2.63 -9.36
CA GLN A 133 8.55 -3.41 -10.45
C GLN A 133 7.68 -2.57 -11.41
N TYR A 134 6.98 -1.56 -10.89
CA TYR A 134 6.04 -0.73 -11.65
C TYR A 134 6.52 0.72 -11.89
N ASP A 135 7.80 1.01 -11.64
CA ASP A 135 8.43 2.34 -11.79
C ASP A 135 7.65 3.45 -11.06
N LEU A 136 7.22 3.16 -9.83
CA LEU A 136 6.51 4.12 -8.98
C LEU A 136 7.48 4.95 -8.14
N PRO A 137 7.14 6.19 -7.79
CA PRO A 137 8.05 7.06 -7.03
C PRO A 137 8.41 6.47 -5.66
N ILE A 138 9.68 6.58 -5.30
CA ILE A 138 10.21 6.21 -3.98
C ILE A 138 10.69 7.50 -3.30
N GLN A 139 9.91 8.00 -2.33
CA GLN A 139 10.20 9.24 -1.63
C GLN A 139 10.59 8.98 -0.17
N GLN A 140 11.84 9.26 0.17
CA GLN A 140 12.30 9.23 1.55
C GLN A 140 11.67 10.36 2.37
N VAL A 141 11.11 10.02 3.52
CA VAL A 141 10.60 11.00 4.50
C VAL A 141 11.09 10.73 5.92
N ILE A 142 11.76 9.61 6.16
CA ILE A 142 12.42 9.28 7.41
C ILE A 142 13.91 9.06 7.16
N THR A 143 14.75 9.67 8.00
CA THR A 143 16.20 9.43 8.05
C THR A 143 16.63 8.67 9.31
N ALA A 144 17.79 8.01 9.27
CA ALA A 144 18.32 7.28 10.42
C ALA A 144 18.70 8.24 11.57
N ARG A 145 18.44 7.85 12.82
CA ARG A 145 18.67 8.72 14.00
C ARG A 145 20.15 8.99 14.26
N ASN A 146 21.01 8.07 13.86
CA ASN A 146 22.46 8.13 13.97
C ASN A 146 23.11 8.92 12.81
N GLY A 147 22.32 9.42 11.85
CA GLY A 147 22.81 10.15 10.69
C GLY A 147 23.42 9.27 9.61
N GLU A 148 23.23 7.95 9.67
CA GLU A 148 23.61 7.06 8.57
C GLU A 148 22.80 7.38 7.31
N GLU A 149 23.48 7.36 6.17
CA GLU A 149 22.85 7.53 4.87
C GLU A 149 22.04 6.28 4.52
N ILE A 150 20.82 6.48 4.01
CA ILE A 150 19.92 5.40 3.64
C ILE A 150 20.04 5.16 2.14
N ASP A 151 20.45 3.95 1.77
CA ASP A 151 20.52 3.51 0.38
C ASP A 151 19.20 2.88 -0.09
N LEU A 152 18.32 3.69 -0.67
CA LEU A 152 17.07 3.26 -1.28
C LEU A 152 17.24 2.63 -2.68
N THR A 153 18.47 2.36 -3.13
CA THR A 153 18.67 1.57 -4.37
C THR A 153 18.55 0.07 -4.12
N THR A 154 18.72 -0.36 -2.87
CA THR A 154 18.76 -1.78 -2.50
C THR A 154 17.53 -2.25 -1.73
N ALA A 155 17.02 -1.46 -0.78
CA ALA A 155 15.90 -1.84 0.08
C ALA A 155 15.20 -0.63 0.72
N ALA A 156 14.01 -0.85 1.28
CA ALA A 156 13.33 0.14 2.09
C ALA A 156 14.01 0.33 3.46
N PHE A 157 14.01 1.56 3.97
CA PHE A 157 14.37 1.84 5.35
C PHE A 157 13.15 1.66 6.26
N THR A 158 13.06 0.50 6.89
CA THR A 158 11.88 0.09 7.68
C THR A 158 11.95 0.49 9.15
N GLU A 159 13.12 0.90 9.65
CA GLU A 159 13.30 1.30 11.05
C GLU A 159 12.61 2.63 11.40
N LYS A 160 12.52 2.91 12.70
CA LYS A 160 12.04 4.20 13.20
C LYS A 160 13.19 5.21 13.19
N GLY A 161 12.94 6.37 12.59
CA GLY A 161 13.94 7.41 12.39
C GLY A 161 13.50 8.79 12.84
N THR A 162 14.01 9.80 12.15
CA THR A 162 13.65 11.22 12.26
C THR A 162 12.96 11.66 10.97
N LEU A 163 11.84 12.38 11.10
CA LEU A 163 11.13 12.97 9.95
C LEU A 163 11.99 14.06 9.29
N ILE A 164 12.03 14.09 7.95
CA ILE A 164 12.74 15.10 7.14
C ILE A 164 11.79 15.87 6.22
#